data_AF-A0A5R9IIC5-F1
#
_entry.id   AF-A0A5R9IIC5-F1
#
_cell.length_a   1.000
_cell.length_b   1.000
_cell.length_c   1.000
_cell.angle_alpha   90.00
_cell.angle_beta   90.00
_cell.angle_gamma   90.00
#
_symmetry.space_group_name_H-M   'P 1'
#
loop_
_entity.id
_entity.type
_entity.pdbx_description
1 polymer ?
#
loop_
_entity_poly.entity_id
_entity_poly.type
_entity_poly.pdbx_seq_one_letter_code
_entity_poly.pdbx_strand_id
1 'polypeptide(L)'
;MNKQAKHVKQMLERHQSLNHLDGISVTSHVQRQDGDWFLNTLMLQGYTVAFKYRRKKMYQSLKGQKVNITYYRATDMVAGLEFEYMKVTRLKRY
;
A
#
# COMPACT_ATOMS: atom_id res chain seq x y z
N MET A 1 -1.67 6.39 -34.09
CA MET A 1 -1.53 5.41 -32.98
C MET A 1 -2.83 5.32 -32.22
N ASN A 2 -3.36 4.10 -32.07
CA ASN A 2 -4.68 3.82 -31.51
C ASN A 2 -4.76 4.21 -30.01
N LYS A 3 -5.82 4.93 -29.59
CA LYS A 3 -5.94 5.58 -28.27
C LYS A 3 -5.83 4.58 -27.10
N GLN A 4 -6.29 3.34 -27.30
CA GLN A 4 -6.17 2.23 -26.34
C GLN A 4 -4.73 1.79 -26.08
N ALA A 5 -3.89 1.67 -27.11
CA ALA A 5 -2.50 1.24 -26.96
C ALA A 5 -1.66 2.27 -26.19
N LYS A 6 -1.98 3.56 -26.33
CA LYS A 6 -1.34 4.64 -25.57
C LYS A 6 -1.70 4.59 -24.08
N HIS A 7 -2.96 4.29 -23.76
CA HIS A 7 -3.41 4.16 -22.36
C HIS A 7 -2.79 2.93 -21.68
N VAL A 8 -2.75 1.78 -22.37
CA VAL A 8 -2.11 0.55 -21.85
C VAL A 8 -0.61 0.75 -21.65
N LYS A 9 0.08 1.41 -22.59
CA LYS A 9 1.51 1.73 -22.45
C LYS A 9 1.78 2.69 -21.28
N GLN A 10 0.95 3.72 -21.10
CA GLN A 10 1.03 4.62 -19.94
C GLN A 10 0.72 3.92 -18.61
N MET A 11 -0.15 2.90 -18.62
CA MET A 11 -0.43 2.06 -17.46
C MET A 11 0.78 1.17 -17.13
N LEU A 12 1.35 0.50 -18.14
CA LEU A 12 2.51 -0.39 -17.98
C LEU A 12 3.79 0.37 -17.57
N GLU A 13 4.04 1.56 -18.12
CA GLU A 13 5.17 2.43 -17.75
C GLU A 13 5.07 2.95 -16.31
N ARG A 14 3.86 3.09 -15.75
CA ARG A 14 3.65 3.47 -14.34
C ARG A 14 3.70 2.28 -13.36
N HIS A 15 3.78 1.05 -13.87
CA HIS A 15 3.50 -0.18 -13.10
C HIS A 15 4.60 -1.25 -13.17
N GLN A 16 5.80 -0.92 -13.68
CA GLN A 16 6.95 -1.83 -13.66
C GLN A 16 7.44 -2.21 -12.25
N SER A 17 6.97 -1.54 -11.20
CA SER A 17 7.39 -1.75 -9.81
C SER A 17 6.27 -2.24 -8.88
N LEU A 18 5.17 -2.78 -9.43
CA LEU A 18 4.10 -3.36 -8.63
C LEU A 18 4.47 -4.77 -8.18
N ASN A 19 4.74 -4.90 -6.89
CA ASN A 19 4.92 -6.17 -6.20
C ASN A 19 3.60 -6.67 -5.63
N HIS A 20 3.53 -7.97 -5.39
CA HIS A 20 2.34 -8.63 -4.88
C HIS A 20 2.69 -9.63 -3.78
N LEU A 21 1.87 -9.70 -2.74
CA LEU A 21 1.93 -10.73 -1.71
C LEU A 21 0.56 -11.36 -1.53
N ASP A 22 0.52 -12.69 -1.48
CA ASP A 22 -0.68 -13.48 -1.21
C ASP A 22 -0.65 -14.08 0.19
N GLY A 23 -1.77 -13.97 0.91
CA GLY A 23 -1.98 -14.63 2.19
C GLY A 23 -1.03 -14.20 3.31
N ILE A 24 -0.42 -13.03 3.22
CA ILE A 24 0.57 -12.55 4.19
C ILE A 24 -0.09 -12.12 5.49
N SER A 25 0.47 -12.54 6.63
CA SER A 25 -0.04 -12.21 7.97
C SER A 25 0.26 -10.76 8.35
N VAL A 26 -0.74 -10.05 8.86
CA VAL A 26 -0.60 -8.69 9.40
C VAL A 26 -0.25 -8.77 10.89
N THR A 27 0.90 -8.22 11.29
CA THR A 27 1.37 -8.20 12.68
C THR A 27 0.89 -6.96 13.44
N SER A 28 0.66 -5.84 12.74
CA SER A 28 0.13 -4.60 13.30
C SER A 28 -0.72 -3.84 12.27
N HIS A 29 -1.77 -3.16 12.73
CA HIS A 29 -2.57 -2.24 11.92
C HIS A 29 -2.87 -0.98 12.75
N VAL A 30 -2.28 0.15 12.34
CA VAL A 30 -2.53 1.47 12.94
C VAL A 30 -3.29 2.33 11.94
N GLN A 31 -4.32 3.01 12.42
CA GLN A 31 -5.14 3.94 11.62
C GLN A 31 -5.10 5.31 12.28
N ARG A 32 -4.69 6.34 11.54
CA ARG A 32 -4.66 7.73 12.00
C ARG A 32 -5.50 8.59 11.07
N GLN A 33 -6.31 9.48 11.63
CA GLN A 33 -7.01 10.49 10.85
C GLN A 33 -6.01 11.52 10.30
N ASP A 34 -6.15 11.84 9.01
CA ASP A 34 -5.36 12.80 8.24
C ASP A 34 -6.33 13.59 7.34
N GLY A 35 -6.91 14.66 7.91
CA GLY A 35 -8.04 15.38 7.33
C GLY A 35 -9.26 14.49 7.16
N ASP A 36 -9.78 14.42 5.93
CA ASP A 36 -10.93 13.59 5.54
C ASP A 36 -10.56 12.11 5.30
N TRP A 37 -9.29 11.75 5.50
CA TRP A 37 -8.78 10.42 5.22
C TRP A 37 -8.27 9.75 6.50
N PHE A 38 -8.22 8.43 6.46
CA PHE A 38 -7.50 7.60 7.42
C PHE A 38 -6.26 7.06 6.74
N LEU A 39 -5.10 7.43 7.25
CA LEU A 39 -3.84 6.79 6.91
C LEU A 39 -3.76 5.46 7.66
N ASN A 40 -3.80 4.37 6.90
CA ASN A 40 -3.68 3.01 7.41
C ASN A 40 -2.22 2.56 7.22
N THR A 41 -1.61 2.07 8.28
CA THR A 41 -0.24 1.53 8.28
C THR A 41 -0.27 0.09 8.78
N LEU A 42 0.26 -0.82 7.96
CA LEU A 42 0.39 -2.24 8.28
C LEU A 42 1.87 -2.60 8.47
N MET A 43 2.12 -3.45 9.46
CA MET A 43 3.33 -4.26 9.51
C MET A 43 2.97 -5.69 9.13
N LEU A 44 3.81 -6.33 8.33
CA LEU A 44 3.59 -7.67 7.81
C LEU A 44 4.65 -8.62 8.37
N GLN A 45 4.28 -9.88 8.55
CA GLN A 45 5.20 -10.90 9.03
C GLN A 45 6.40 -11.04 8.08
N GLY A 46 7.61 -10.97 8.61
CA GLY A 46 8.86 -11.06 7.83
C GLY A 46 9.30 -9.78 7.13
N TYR A 47 8.57 -8.66 7.30
CA TYR A 47 8.93 -7.36 6.74
C TYR A 47 9.23 -6.34 7.84
N THR A 48 10.31 -5.58 7.67
CA THR A 48 10.71 -4.49 8.57
C THR A 48 10.22 -3.12 8.12
N VAL A 49 9.67 -3.03 6.90
CA VAL A 49 9.13 -1.80 6.30
C VAL A 49 7.62 -1.71 6.47
N ALA A 50 7.12 -0.48 6.56
CA ALA A 50 5.70 -0.21 6.72
C ALA A 50 4.95 -0.22 5.38
N PHE A 51 3.73 -0.76 5.39
CA PHE A 51 2.82 -0.77 4.24
C PHE A 51 1.70 0.23 4.47
N LYS A 52 1.60 1.27 3.64
CA LYS A 52 0.68 2.40 3.84
C LYS A 52 -0.39 2.46 2.74
N TYR A 53 -1.62 2.75 3.13
CA TYR A 53 -2.71 3.13 2.23
C TYR A 53 -3.66 4.13 2.88
N ARG A 54 -4.52 4.77 2.08
CA ARG A 54 -5.52 5.73 2.55
C ARG A 54 -6.94 5.23 2.28
N ARG A 55 -7.87 5.52 3.20
CA ARG A 55 -9.32 5.29 3.04
C ARG A 55 -10.10 6.48 3.61
N LYS A 56 -11.26 6.81 3.06
CA LYS A 56 -12.10 7.92 3.60
C LYS A 56 -12.80 7.57 4.92
N LYS A 57 -12.93 6.27 5.21
CA LYS A 57 -13.58 5.78 6.44
C LYS A 57 -12.60 4.87 7.18
N MET A 58 -12.69 4.91 8.50
CA MET A 58 -12.01 3.94 9.35
C MET A 58 -12.44 2.52 8.93
N TYR A 59 -11.49 1.61 8.92
CA TYR A 59 -11.70 0.24 8.52
C TYR A 59 -11.59 -0.70 9.72
N GLN A 60 -12.11 -1.91 9.60
CA GLN A 60 -11.89 -2.95 10.60
C GLN A 60 -10.39 -3.21 10.78
N SER A 61 -9.98 -3.58 11.99
CA SER A 61 -8.60 -3.97 12.24
C SER A 61 -8.24 -5.19 11.38
N LEU A 62 -7.00 -5.19 10.88
CA LEU A 62 -6.45 -6.28 10.07
C LEU A 62 -5.39 -7.07 10.85
N LYS A 63 -5.03 -6.62 12.07
CA LYS A 63 -4.05 -7.31 12.91
C LYS A 63 -4.48 -8.76 13.14
N GLY A 64 -3.58 -9.70 12.90
CA GLY A 64 -3.83 -11.15 13.00
C GLY A 64 -4.49 -11.77 11.76
N GLN A 65 -4.91 -10.97 10.78
CA GLN A 65 -5.50 -11.47 9.54
C GLN A 65 -4.46 -11.71 8.45
N LYS A 66 -4.79 -12.60 7.52
CA LYS A 66 -4.11 -12.75 6.25
C LYS A 66 -4.74 -11.85 5.19
N VAL A 67 -3.91 -11.24 4.35
CA VAL A 67 -4.33 -10.34 3.28
C VAL A 67 -3.56 -10.62 2.00
N ASN A 68 -4.19 -10.31 0.87
CA ASN A 68 -3.50 -10.16 -0.41
C ASN A 68 -3.29 -8.67 -0.63
N ILE A 69 -2.05 -8.28 -0.95
CA ILE A 69 -1.70 -6.88 -1.19
C ILE A 69 -0.90 -6.71 -2.47
N THR A 70 -1.21 -5.63 -3.19
CA THR A 70 -0.41 -5.14 -4.30
C THR A 70 0.15 -3.78 -3.92
N TYR A 71 1.44 -3.58 -4.10
CA TYR A 71 2.16 -2.41 -3.59
C TYR A 71 3.38 -2.06 -4.43
N TYR A 72 3.95 -0.89 -4.19
CA TYR A 72 5.22 -0.48 -4.77
C TYR A 72 6.05 0.30 -3.74
N ARG A 73 7.37 0.31 -3.93
CA ARG A 73 8.30 1.07 -3.09
C ARG A 73 8.05 2.57 -3.26
N ALA A 74 7.99 3.29 -2.16
CA ALA A 74 7.89 4.74 -2.12
C ALA A 74 8.78 5.31 -1.00
N THR A 75 9.02 6.61 -1.04
CA THR A 75 9.74 7.34 0.00
C THR A 75 8.88 8.50 0.49
N ASP A 76 8.89 8.75 1.80
CA ASP A 76 8.28 9.91 2.42
C ASP A 76 9.37 10.69 3.17
N MET A 77 9.30 12.02 3.13
CA MET A 77 10.17 12.88 3.91
C MET A 77 9.55 13.13 5.29
N VAL A 78 10.26 12.79 6.36
CA VAL A 78 9.84 13.00 7.76
C VAL A 78 10.95 13.75 8.48
N ALA A 79 10.65 14.97 8.93
CA ALA A 79 11.62 15.85 9.60
C ALA A 79 12.95 16.03 8.82
N GLY A 80 12.86 16.13 7.49
CA GLY A 80 14.02 16.29 6.61
C GLY A 80 14.79 15.01 6.28
N LEU A 81 14.35 13.85 6.78
CA LEU A 81 14.93 12.55 6.46
C LEU A 81 14.01 11.75 5.53
N GLU A 82 14.59 11.08 4.53
CA GLU A 82 13.86 10.18 3.65
C GLU A 82 13.66 8.81 4.31
N PHE A 83 12.40 8.38 4.39
CA PHE A 83 12.02 7.06 4.87
C PHE A 83 11.36 6.26 3.77
N GLU A 84 11.84 5.04 3.58
CA GLU A 84 11.20 4.08 2.69
C GLU A 84 9.94 3.48 3.31
N TYR A 85 8.93 3.30 2.46
CA TYR A 85 7.75 2.52 2.79
C TYR A 85 7.19 1.86 1.53
N MET A 86 6.19 1.00 1.74
CA MET A 86 5.48 0.33 0.67
C MET A 86 4.09 0.97 0.50
N LYS A 87 3.85 1.60 -0.64
CA LYS A 87 2.54 2.17 -0.95
C LYS A 87 1.63 1.09 -1.52
N VAL A 88 0.58 0.76 -0.79
CA VAL A 88 -0.39 -0.27 -1.15
C VAL A 88 -1.48 0.34 -2.05
N THR A 89 -1.68 -0.27 -3.22
CA THR A 89 -2.71 0.12 -4.19
C THR A 89 -3.95 -0.76 -4.11
N ARG A 90 -3.77 -2.04 -3.76
CA ARG A 90 -4.85 -3.01 -3.58
C ARG A 90 -4.65 -3.80 -2.30
N LEU A 91 -5.73 -3.97 -1.55
CA LEU A 91 -5.77 -4.81 -0.36
C LEU A 91 -7.08 -5.60 -0.34
N LYS A 92 -6.98 -6.92 -0.22
CA LYS A 92 -8.13 -7.83 -0.05
C LYS A 92 -7.86 -8.73 1.16
N ARG A 93 -8.86 -8.93 2.02
CA ARG A 93 -8.79 -9.96 3.05
C ARG A 93 -8.77 -11.34 2.38
N TYR A 94 -7.89 -12.24 2.82
CA TYR A 94 -7.83 -13.62 2.32
C TYR A 94 -9.14 -14.34 2.60
#